data_AF-A0A940LF09-F1
#
_entry.id   AF-A0A940LF09-F1
#
_cell.length_a   1.000
_cell.length_b   1.000
_cell.length_c   1.000
_cell.angle_alpha   90.00
_cell.angle_beta   90.00
_cell.angle_gamma   90.00
#
_symmetry.space_group_name_H-M   'P 1'
#
loop_
_entity.id
_entity.type
_entity.pdbx_description
1 polymer ?
#
loop_
_entity_poly.entity_id
_entity_poly.type
_entity_poly.pdbx_seq_one_letter_code
_entity_poly.pdbx_strand_id
1 'polypeptide(L)'
;MNELRFDNRRARVNSCPCGKSNKDGKFSPYKGYDDKGYCHSCGETFLPTIDNNKQPFQRRWDELPKQMSYVPDNLFKGGLIGDKTAAEFSERNNFAKYLVSLFGDATAKEVMTTYYLGTTKHWLGANIFWQVDKTGKPRAGKIMQYDPTTGKRRKDLNPTWV
;
A
#
# COMPACT_ATOMS: atom_id res chain seq x y z
N MET A 1 9.48 -13.77 -21.82
CA MET A 1 8.27 -14.34 -22.45
C MET A 1 7.90 -13.39 -23.59
N ASN A 2 7.77 -13.85 -24.84
CA ASN A 2 7.25 -12.95 -25.87
C ASN A 2 5.79 -12.69 -25.53
N GLU A 3 5.43 -11.41 -25.36
CA GLU A 3 4.08 -11.03 -24.96
C GLU A 3 3.10 -11.38 -26.08
N LEU A 4 2.22 -12.36 -25.82
CA LEU A 4 1.18 -12.73 -26.77
C LEU A 4 0.12 -11.64 -26.80
N ARG A 5 0.19 -10.79 -27.83
CA ARG A 5 -0.76 -9.70 -28.05
C ARG A 5 -1.80 -10.11 -29.08
N PHE A 6 -3.07 -9.84 -28.81
CA PHE A 6 -4.14 -10.01 -29.79
C PHE A 6 -3.94 -9.08 -30.98
N ASP A 7 -4.31 -9.57 -32.16
CA ASP A 7 -4.32 -8.78 -33.39
C ASP A 7 -5.62 -7.97 -33.47
N ASN A 8 -5.49 -6.69 -33.80
CA ASN A 8 -6.64 -5.81 -34.02
C ASN A 8 -7.34 -6.13 -35.36
N ARG A 9 -6.64 -6.76 -36.31
CA ARG A 9 -7.20 -7.20 -37.61
C ARG A 9 -7.74 -8.62 -37.51
N ARG A 10 -8.78 -8.82 -36.68
CA ARG A 10 -9.37 -10.14 -36.42
C ARG A 10 -9.88 -10.84 -37.69
N ALA A 11 -10.44 -10.08 -38.61
CA ALA A 11 -10.98 -10.59 -39.89
C ALA A 11 -9.91 -11.13 -40.86
N ARG A 12 -8.61 -11.00 -40.57
CA ARG A 12 -7.54 -11.60 -41.39
C ARG A 12 -7.59 -13.12 -41.38
N VAL A 13 -8.09 -13.71 -40.28
CA VAL A 13 -8.29 -15.15 -40.14
C VAL A 13 -9.76 -15.43 -40.46
N ASN A 14 -10.00 -16.31 -41.43
CA ASN A 14 -11.36 -16.57 -41.94
C ASN A 14 -12.17 -17.56 -41.09
N SER A 15 -11.50 -18.35 -40.26
CA SER A 15 -12.09 -19.42 -39.47
C SER A 15 -11.37 -19.63 -38.15
N CYS A 16 -12.13 -19.93 -37.11
CA CYS A 16 -11.60 -20.40 -35.83
C CYS A 16 -11.11 -21.86 -35.95
N PRO A 17 -10.10 -22.30 -35.19
CA PRO A 17 -9.71 -23.70 -35.08
C PRO A 17 -10.83 -24.65 -34.62
N CYS A 18 -11.90 -24.14 -34.00
CA CYS A 18 -13.09 -24.94 -33.69
C CYS A 18 -14.01 -25.21 -34.91
N GLY A 19 -13.60 -24.80 -36.12
CA GLY A 19 -14.33 -25.01 -37.37
C GLY A 19 -15.39 -23.95 -37.68
N LYS A 20 -15.66 -23.01 -36.77
CA LYS A 20 -16.61 -21.91 -36.99
C LYS A 20 -16.01 -20.81 -37.85
N SER A 21 -16.81 -20.18 -38.72
CA SER A 21 -16.40 -19.00 -39.49
C SER A 21 -16.09 -17.82 -38.56
N ASN A 22 -15.12 -17.00 -38.96
CA ASN A 22 -14.73 -15.76 -38.27
C ASN A 22 -15.16 -14.49 -39.01
N LYS A 23 -16.15 -14.58 -39.92
CA LYS A 23 -16.71 -13.38 -40.59
C LYS A 23 -17.27 -12.35 -39.61
N ASP A 24 -17.69 -12.81 -38.43
CA ASP A 24 -18.22 -11.99 -37.33
C ASP A 24 -17.14 -11.47 -36.38
N GLY A 25 -15.86 -11.79 -36.61
CA GLY A 25 -14.74 -11.34 -35.78
C GLY A 25 -14.70 -11.96 -34.37
N LYS A 26 -15.42 -13.06 -34.14
CA LYS A 26 -15.47 -13.75 -32.84
C LYS A 26 -14.22 -14.54 -32.49
N PHE A 27 -13.36 -14.84 -33.47
CA PHE A 27 -12.02 -15.33 -33.21
C PHE A 27 -11.04 -14.15 -33.21
N SER A 28 -10.37 -14.00 -32.06
CA SER A 28 -9.35 -12.99 -31.80
C SER A 28 -7.97 -13.65 -31.90
N PRO A 29 -7.33 -13.68 -33.09
CA PRO A 29 -6.02 -14.30 -33.26
C PRO A 29 -4.92 -13.51 -32.56
N TYR A 30 -3.85 -14.18 -32.12
CA TYR A 30 -2.62 -13.50 -31.71
C TYR A 30 -1.88 -12.93 -32.94
N LYS A 31 -1.07 -11.89 -32.74
CA LYS A 31 -0.21 -11.34 -33.81
C LYS A 31 0.77 -12.41 -34.30
N GLY A 32 0.76 -12.66 -35.61
CA GLY A 32 1.64 -13.65 -36.26
C GLY A 32 1.15 -15.10 -36.19
N TYR A 33 -0.06 -15.36 -35.71
CA TYR A 33 -0.64 -16.71 -35.64
C TYR A 33 -2.03 -16.76 -36.27
N ASP A 34 -2.29 -17.76 -37.10
CA ASP A 34 -3.59 -17.90 -37.79
C ASP A 34 -4.52 -18.87 -37.06
N ASP A 35 -3.94 -19.74 -36.24
CA ASP A 35 -4.61 -20.81 -35.52
C ASP A 35 -4.54 -20.64 -33.99
N LYS A 36 -3.86 -19.60 -33.49
CA LYS A 36 -3.71 -19.31 -32.05
C LYS A 36 -4.43 -18.01 -31.69
N GLY A 37 -5.19 -18.01 -30.60
CA GLY A 37 -6.02 -16.89 -30.18
C GLY A 37 -7.15 -17.31 -29.25
N TYR A 38 -8.12 -16.42 -29.05
CA TYR A 38 -9.30 -16.68 -28.24
C TYR A 38 -10.57 -16.68 -29.09
N CYS A 39 -11.47 -17.65 -28.88
CA CYS A 39 -12.73 -17.72 -29.60
C CYS A 39 -13.93 -17.38 -28.70
N HIS A 40 -14.63 -16.28 -28.99
CA HIS A 40 -15.87 -15.91 -28.32
C HIS A 40 -17.07 -16.82 -28.66
N SER A 41 -16.97 -17.66 -29.71
CA SER A 41 -18.05 -18.59 -30.11
C SER A 41 -18.00 -19.95 -29.42
N CYS A 42 -16.83 -20.39 -28.95
CA CYS A 42 -16.69 -21.66 -28.23
C CYS A 42 -16.03 -21.51 -26.85
N GLY A 43 -15.53 -20.33 -26.50
CA GLY A 43 -14.88 -20.06 -25.21
C GLY A 43 -13.44 -20.57 -25.09
N GLU A 44 -12.91 -21.20 -26.13
CA GLU A 44 -11.59 -21.83 -26.10
C GLU A 44 -10.44 -20.86 -26.41
N THR A 45 -9.30 -21.11 -25.75
CA THR A 45 -8.03 -20.41 -26.02
C THR A 45 -7.05 -21.37 -26.68
N PHE A 46 -6.63 -21.05 -27.89
CA PHE A 46 -5.63 -21.80 -28.64
C PHE A 46 -4.27 -21.12 -28.44
N LEU A 47 -3.42 -21.68 -27.58
CA LEU A 47 -2.09 -21.13 -27.30
C LEU A 47 -1.04 -21.71 -28.25
N PRO A 48 -0.02 -20.94 -28.67
CA PRO A 48 1.15 -21.51 -29.32
C PRO A 48 1.84 -22.47 -28.34
N THR A 49 2.42 -23.55 -28.87
CA THR A 49 3.26 -24.46 -28.09
C THR A 49 4.41 -23.63 -27.51
N ILE A 50 4.42 -23.48 -26.19
CA ILE A 50 5.52 -22.86 -25.48
C ILE A 50 6.67 -23.86 -25.55
N ASP A 51 7.84 -23.42 -26.04
CA ASP A 51 9.07 -24.19 -25.89
C ASP A 51 9.31 -24.48 -24.40
N ASN A 52 9.20 -25.76 -24.02
CA ASN A 52 9.25 -26.24 -22.65
C ASN A 52 10.63 -26.05 -21.99
N ASN A 53 11.62 -25.48 -22.70
CA ASN A 53 12.91 -25.08 -22.15
C ASN A 53 12.87 -23.83 -21.25
N LYS A 54 11.70 -23.20 -21.06
CA LYS A 54 11.56 -22.17 -20.03
C LYS A 54 11.23 -22.83 -18.71
N GLN A 55 12.18 -22.80 -17.79
CA GLN A 55 11.98 -23.21 -16.40
C GLN A 55 10.63 -22.70 -15.91
N PRO A 56 9.83 -23.53 -15.22
CA PRO A 56 8.56 -23.12 -14.66
C PRO A 56 8.78 -21.85 -13.84
N PHE A 57 7.88 -20.87 -13.96
CA PHE A 57 7.88 -19.72 -13.07
C PHE A 57 7.82 -20.24 -11.63
N GLN A 58 8.96 -20.20 -10.93
CA GLN A 58 9.01 -20.51 -9.52
C GLN A 58 8.21 -19.42 -8.82
N ARG A 59 6.98 -19.77 -8.44
CA ARG A 59 6.19 -18.94 -7.54
C ARG A 59 7.04 -18.74 -6.30
N ARG A 60 7.23 -17.47 -5.92
CA ARG A 60 8.10 -17.04 -4.84
C ARG A 60 7.53 -17.35 -3.44
N TRP A 61 6.98 -18.55 -3.25
CA TRP A 61 6.45 -19.02 -1.97
C TRP A 61 7.56 -19.45 -1.00
N ASP A 62 8.82 -19.47 -1.45
CA ASP A 62 9.99 -19.79 -0.62
C ASP A 62 10.60 -18.57 0.08
N GLU A 63 10.04 -17.36 -0.08
CA GLU A 63 10.40 -16.26 0.81
C GLU A 63 9.86 -16.60 2.21
N LEU A 64 10.78 -17.05 3.09
CA LEU A 64 10.50 -17.17 4.51
C LEU A 64 9.76 -15.92 4.99
N PRO A 65 8.79 -16.07 5.92
CA PRO A 65 8.11 -14.92 6.50
C PRO A 65 9.16 -13.90 6.94
N LYS A 66 9.07 -12.67 6.43
CA LYS A 66 10.00 -11.61 6.83
C LYS A 66 10.03 -11.56 8.35
N GLN A 67 11.24 -11.59 8.90
CA GLN A 67 11.39 -11.50 10.34
C GLN A 67 10.70 -10.24 10.84
N MET A 68 10.06 -10.39 11.99
CA MET A 68 9.38 -9.34 12.70
C MET A 68 10.35 -8.18 12.99
N SER A 69 10.16 -7.03 12.34
CA SER A 69 10.92 -5.81 12.63
C SER A 69 10.39 -5.13 13.89
N TYR A 70 11.29 -4.62 14.72
CA TYR A 70 10.97 -3.89 15.94
C TYR A 70 11.46 -2.46 15.84
N VAL A 71 10.62 -1.51 16.29
CA VAL A 71 11.08 -0.14 16.51
C VAL A 71 11.89 -0.11 17.81
N PRO A 72 13.08 0.50 17.83
CA PRO A 72 13.85 0.65 19.06
C PRO A 72 13.06 1.37 20.16
N ASP A 73 13.05 0.78 21.37
CA ASP A 73 12.32 1.31 22.53
C ASP A 73 12.66 2.77 22.87
N ASN A 74 13.92 3.17 22.67
CA ASN A 74 14.38 4.54 22.92
C ASN A 74 13.71 5.55 21.98
N LEU A 75 13.47 5.18 20.72
CA LEU A 75 12.78 6.03 19.75
C LEU A 75 11.31 6.17 20.12
N PHE A 76 10.67 5.06 20.49
CA PHE A 76 9.29 5.04 20.95
C PHE A 76 9.11 5.91 22.19
N LYS A 77 9.80 5.58 23.29
CA LYS A 77 9.70 6.28 24.58
C LYS A 77 10.14 7.73 24.48
N GLY A 78 11.19 8.03 23.69
CA GLY A 78 11.71 9.38 23.51
C GLY A 78 10.75 10.33 22.79
N GLY A 79 9.81 9.80 22.00
CA GLY A 79 8.79 10.59 21.30
C GLY A 79 7.54 10.88 22.13
N LEU A 80 7.29 10.14 23.21
CA LEU A 80 6.07 10.27 24.02
C LEU A 80 6.11 11.48 24.95
N ILE A 81 4.93 11.86 25.47
CA ILE A 81 4.77 12.98 26.40
C ILE A 81 5.59 12.79 27.69
N GLY A 82 5.62 11.56 28.22
CA GLY A 82 6.28 11.25 29.49
C GLY A 82 5.67 12.06 30.65
N ASP A 83 6.54 12.59 31.52
CA ASP A 83 6.09 13.34 32.70
C ASP A 83 5.63 14.77 32.40
N LYS A 84 5.87 15.27 31.17
CA LYS A 84 5.53 16.64 30.76
C LYS A 84 4.03 16.88 30.83
N THR A 85 3.64 18.14 31.01
CA THR A 85 2.27 18.61 30.80
C THR A 85 1.91 18.58 29.31
N ALA A 86 0.61 18.64 29.00
CA ALA A 86 0.18 18.68 27.60
C ALA A 86 0.58 20.00 26.94
N ALA A 87 0.57 21.10 27.68
CA ALA A 87 1.00 22.42 27.26
C ALA A 87 2.47 22.41 26.85
N GLU A 88 3.38 21.90 27.69
CA GLU A 88 4.81 21.76 27.36
C GLU A 88 5.03 20.87 26.13
N PHE A 89 4.29 19.77 26.02
CA PHE A 89 4.41 18.88 24.87
C PHE A 89 3.90 19.52 23.56
N SER A 90 2.89 20.37 23.66
CA SER A 90 2.27 21.05 22.52
C SER A 90 3.19 22.01 21.77
N GLU A 91 4.25 22.50 22.43
CA GLU A 91 5.26 23.35 21.80
C GLU A 91 5.97 22.68 20.63
N ARG A 92 6.02 21.34 20.63
CA ARG A 92 6.74 20.53 19.63
C ARG A 92 5.83 19.59 18.85
N ASN A 93 4.51 19.71 19.01
CA ASN A 93 3.55 18.85 18.33
C ASN A 93 2.27 19.63 18.00
N ASN A 94 2.04 19.87 16.71
CA ASN A 94 0.91 20.66 16.24
C ASN A 94 -0.43 20.02 16.57
N PHE A 95 -0.51 18.69 16.52
CA PHE A 95 -1.75 17.99 16.84
C PHE A 95 -2.03 18.06 18.35
N ALA A 96 -0.99 17.93 19.18
CA ALA A 96 -1.12 18.15 20.62
C ALA A 96 -1.60 19.57 20.95
N LYS A 97 -1.09 20.59 20.24
CA LYS A 97 -1.55 21.98 20.39
C LYS A 97 -3.03 22.14 20.11
N TYR A 98 -3.53 21.50 19.06
CA TYR A 98 -4.95 21.45 18.78
C TYR A 98 -5.74 20.73 19.90
N LEU A 99 -5.28 19.56 20.36
CA LEU A 99 -5.94 18.82 21.45
C LEU A 99 -6.02 19.62 22.75
N VAL A 100 -4.94 20.31 23.13
CA VAL A 100 -4.92 21.18 24.32
C VAL A 100 -5.95 22.30 24.18
N SER A 101 -6.07 22.90 22.98
CA SER A 101 -7.06 23.96 22.75
C SER A 101 -8.52 23.49 22.86
N LEU A 102 -8.78 22.21 22.59
CA LEU A 102 -10.13 21.62 22.68
C LEU A 102 -10.49 21.15 24.09
N PHE A 103 -9.56 20.47 24.76
CA PHE A 103 -9.86 19.68 25.95
C PHE A 103 -9.19 20.21 27.24
N GLY A 104 -8.28 21.17 27.12
CA GLY A 104 -7.43 21.62 28.22
C GLY A 104 -6.30 20.64 28.53
N ASP A 105 -5.42 21.03 29.46
CA ASP A 105 -4.15 20.34 29.69
C ASP A 105 -4.31 18.90 30.20
N ALA A 106 -5.10 18.70 31.26
CA ALA A 106 -5.24 17.40 31.92
C ALA A 106 -5.83 16.34 30.97
N THR A 107 -6.97 16.65 30.35
CA THR A 107 -7.66 15.75 29.42
C THR A 107 -6.82 15.49 28.17
N ALA A 108 -6.14 16.51 27.63
CA ALA A 108 -5.26 16.31 26.48
C ALA A 108 -4.07 15.39 26.84
N LYS A 109 -3.49 15.54 28.04
CA LYS A 109 -2.41 14.64 28.52
C LYS A 109 -2.90 13.19 28.62
N GLU A 110 -4.10 12.98 29.15
CA GLU A 110 -4.70 11.65 29.25
C GLU A 110 -4.90 11.03 27.86
N VAL A 111 -5.48 11.76 26.92
CA VAL A 111 -5.68 11.31 25.52
C VAL A 111 -4.34 10.97 24.87
N MET A 112 -3.35 11.86 24.96
CA MET A 112 -2.03 11.64 24.36
C MET A 112 -1.31 10.43 24.95
N THR A 113 -1.44 10.21 26.26
CA THR A 113 -0.84 9.05 26.94
C THR A 113 -1.54 7.76 26.52
N THR A 114 -2.88 7.76 26.49
CA THR A 114 -3.71 6.60 26.16
C THR A 114 -3.45 6.09 24.75
N TYR A 115 -3.32 6.99 23.78
CA TYR A 115 -3.11 6.64 22.37
C TYR A 115 -1.64 6.63 21.97
N TYR A 116 -0.71 6.74 22.93
CA TYR A 116 0.73 6.84 22.67
C TYR A 116 1.04 7.90 21.60
N LEU A 117 0.45 9.09 21.69
CA LEU A 117 0.75 10.15 20.74
C LEU A 117 2.20 10.60 20.95
N GLY A 118 3.01 10.52 19.88
CA GLY A 118 4.39 10.95 19.92
C GLY A 118 4.66 12.20 19.08
N THR A 119 5.86 12.74 19.25
CA THR A 119 6.47 13.75 18.38
C THR A 119 7.72 13.20 17.70
N THR A 120 8.11 13.80 16.58
CA THR A 120 9.31 13.44 15.82
C THR A 120 9.99 14.68 15.25
N LYS A 121 11.29 14.57 14.97
CA LYS A 121 12.09 15.62 14.34
C LYS A 121 11.96 15.63 12.81
N HIS A 122 11.12 14.77 12.22
CA HIS A 122 10.96 14.68 10.77
C HIS A 122 10.49 16.01 10.15
N TRP A 123 9.52 16.68 10.80
CA TRP A 123 9.14 18.06 10.50
C TRP A 123 8.92 18.83 11.80
N LEU A 124 8.95 20.15 11.72
CA LEU A 124 8.60 21.00 12.86
C LEU A 124 7.14 20.77 13.26
N GLY A 125 6.91 20.36 14.51
CA GLY A 125 5.58 20.07 15.04
C GLY A 125 4.96 18.75 14.56
N ALA A 126 5.76 17.85 13.99
CA ALA A 126 5.28 16.56 13.51
C ALA A 126 4.76 15.68 14.66
N ASN A 127 3.71 14.93 14.35
CA ASN A 127 3.14 13.90 15.23
C ASN A 127 3.42 12.52 14.64
N ILE A 128 3.53 11.54 15.53
CA ILE A 128 3.65 10.14 15.18
C ILE A 128 2.58 9.35 15.95
N PHE A 129 1.83 8.53 15.22
CA PHE A 129 0.88 7.58 15.79
C PHE A 129 1.54 6.21 15.81
N TRP A 130 1.81 5.69 17.00
CA TRP A 130 2.47 4.42 17.18
C TRP A 130 1.49 3.25 17.03
N GLN A 131 1.90 2.24 16.28
CA GLN A 131 1.24 0.94 16.23
C GLN A 131 1.93 0.02 17.21
N VAL A 132 1.25 -0.24 18.34
CA VAL A 132 1.72 -1.14 19.38
C VAL A 132 1.05 -2.50 19.23
N ASP A 133 1.80 -3.58 19.45
CA ASP A 133 1.24 -4.92 19.47
C ASP A 133 0.50 -5.23 20.79
N LYS A 134 -0.11 -6.41 20.86
CA LYS A 134 -0.82 -6.89 22.06
C LYS A 134 0.06 -7.03 23.32
N THR A 135 1.38 -6.98 23.17
CA THR A 135 2.34 -7.01 24.29
C THR A 135 2.85 -5.62 24.65
N GLY A 136 2.30 -4.56 24.03
CA GLY A 136 2.69 -3.17 24.26
C GLY A 136 3.98 -2.76 23.55
N LYS A 137 4.50 -3.58 22.62
CA LYS A 137 5.75 -3.26 21.90
C LYS A 137 5.47 -2.47 20.63
N PRO A 138 6.23 -1.40 20.34
CA PRO A 138 6.07 -0.60 19.14
C PRO A 138 6.53 -1.39 17.89
N ARG A 139 5.70 -1.40 16.85
CA ARG A 139 5.88 -2.19 15.62
C ARG A 139 6.12 -1.33 14.41
N ALA A 140 5.42 -0.21 14.37
CA ALA A 140 5.57 0.82 13.37
C ALA A 140 5.08 2.13 13.96
N GLY A 141 5.39 3.25 13.32
CA GLY A 141 4.85 4.55 13.62
C GLY A 141 4.49 5.29 12.35
N LYS A 142 3.32 5.92 12.35
CA LYS A 142 2.86 6.73 11.22
C LYS A 142 3.04 8.20 11.53
N ILE A 143 3.99 8.83 10.86
CA ILE A 143 4.25 10.26 10.96
C ILE A 143 3.26 11.01 10.07
N MET A 144 2.56 11.98 10.65
CA MET A 144 1.61 12.83 9.95
C MET A 144 1.79 14.30 10.37
N GLN A 145 1.40 15.24 9.52
CA GLN A 145 1.40 16.67 9.86
C GLN A 145 -0.02 17.18 9.99
N TYR A 146 -0.26 17.99 11.03
CA TYR A 146 -1.55 18.62 11.30
C TYR A 146 -1.37 20.13 11.40
N ASP A 147 -2.45 20.83 11.05
CA ASP A 147 -2.60 22.25 11.31
C ASP A 147 -2.96 22.46 12.80
N PRO A 148 -2.19 23.26 13.55
CA PRO A 148 -2.37 23.38 15.00
C PRO A 148 -3.63 24.14 15.42
N THR A 149 -4.22 24.92 14.51
CA THR A 149 -5.40 25.76 14.81
C THR A 149 -6.69 25.04 14.46
N THR A 150 -6.72 24.39 13.29
CA THR A 150 -7.93 23.74 12.75
C THR A 150 -8.00 22.25 13.06
N GLY A 151 -6.89 21.62 13.45
CA GLY A 151 -6.80 20.17 13.64
C GLY A 151 -6.90 19.37 12.34
N LYS A 152 -6.89 20.02 11.17
CA LYS A 152 -6.97 19.34 9.88
C LYS A 152 -5.60 18.77 9.50
N ARG A 153 -5.60 17.56 8.93
CA ARG A 153 -4.39 16.95 8.37
C ARG A 153 -3.90 17.76 7.18
N ARG A 154 -2.62 18.10 7.18
CA ARG A 154 -1.91 18.70 6.05
C ARG A 154 -1.72 17.65 4.96
N LYS A 155 -2.29 17.90 3.78
CA LYS A 155 -2.27 16.95 2.63
C LYS A 155 -1.10 17.18 1.69
N ASP A 156 -0.48 18.35 1.77
CA ASP A 156 0.73 18.74 1.04
C ASP A 156 1.97 17.97 1.51
N LEU A 157 1.94 17.40 2.72
CA LEU A 157 2.98 16.51 3.24
C LEU A 157 2.49 15.06 3.24
N ASN A 158 3.24 14.19 2.58
CA ASN A 158 2.94 12.78 2.51
C ASN A 158 3.28 12.09 3.83
N PRO A 159 2.39 11.26 4.41
CA PRO A 159 2.69 10.50 5.62
C PRO A 159 3.89 9.58 5.43
N THR A 160 4.74 9.50 6.46
CA THR A 160 5.95 8.67 6.47
C THR A 160 5.81 7.57 7.52
N TRP A 161 6.32 6.37 7.23
CA TRP A 161 6.35 5.25 8.15
C TRP A 161 7.73 5.08 8.77
N VAL A 162 7.74 4.69 10.05
CA VAL A 162 8.93 4.29 10.82
C VAL A 162 8.71 2.89 11.36
#